data_AF-X1EDK4-F1
#
_entry.id   AF-X1EDK4-F1
#
_cell.length_a   1.000
_cell.length_b   1.000
_cell.length_c   1.000
_cell.angle_alpha   90.00
_cell.angle_beta   90.00
_cell.angle_gamma   90.00
#
_symmetry.space_group_name_H-M   'P 1'
#
loop_
_entity.id
_entity.type
_entity.pdbx_description
1 polymer ?
#
loop_
_entity_poly.entity_id
_entity_poly.type
_entity_poly.pdbx_seq_one_letter_code
_entity_poly.pdbx_strand_id
1 'polypeptide(L)'
;EQNINLLLLKIRPGEYDSVIDNIELIISGNLGDNFTCINLNQTFDDNLQYLNNLTLYPAFLIIVMAIISIFSLYNYQKGSIMEKAKDFLIMKAIGSKNKNIKKILFLEALYVIIPSLFLSLGIGMILNSLVLFQRVSLPHIITPFIIIGLLFIAFLTFNYFSLYPILNKIKK
;
A
#
# COMPACT_ATOMS: atom_id res chain seq x y z
N GLU A 1 -13.30 -38.67 30.79
CA GLU A 1 -13.08 -37.26 30.41
C GLU A 1 -12.08 -36.66 31.40
N GLN A 2 -10.94 -36.14 30.94
CA GLN A 2 -10.01 -35.43 31.83
C GLN A 2 -10.57 -34.03 32.07
N ASN A 3 -11.00 -33.76 33.30
CA ASN A 3 -11.44 -32.43 33.70
C ASN A 3 -10.21 -31.52 33.83
N ILE A 4 -9.99 -30.67 32.84
CA ILE A 4 -8.91 -29.67 32.85
C ILE A 4 -9.46 -28.40 33.51
N ASN A 5 -8.92 -28.04 34.66
CA ASN A 5 -9.20 -26.76 35.31
C ASN A 5 -8.16 -25.72 34.84
N LEU A 6 -8.62 -24.66 34.19
CA LEU A 6 -7.77 -23.59 33.67
C LEU A 6 -7.74 -22.42 34.65
N LEU A 7 -6.52 -21.96 34.98
CA LEU A 7 -6.31 -20.76 35.79
C LEU A 7 -5.55 -19.72 34.97
N LEU A 8 -6.21 -18.60 34.67
CA LEU A 8 -5.66 -17.51 33.86
C LEU A 8 -5.11 -16.41 34.77
N LEU A 9 -3.82 -16.09 34.62
CA LEU A 9 -3.15 -15.06 35.39
C LEU A 9 -2.71 -13.92 34.47
N LYS A 10 -3.17 -12.70 34.77
CA LYS A 10 -2.71 -11.50 34.09
C LYS A 10 -1.53 -10.91 34.88
N ILE A 11 -0.33 -11.04 34.34
CA ILE A 11 0.90 -10.51 34.93
C ILE A 11 1.12 -9.07 34.43
N ARG A 12 1.83 -8.26 35.21
CA ARG A 12 2.19 -6.89 34.84
C ARG A 12 3.27 -6.89 33.76
N PRO A 13 3.24 -5.90 32.84
CA PRO A 13 4.29 -5.76 31.83
C PRO A 13 5.66 -5.51 32.47
N GLY A 14 6.65 -6.34 32.13
CA GLY A 14 8.04 -6.23 32.56
C GLY A 14 8.52 -7.25 33.61
N GLU A 15 7.61 -7.97 34.27
CA GLU A 15 7.95 -8.99 35.29
C GLU A 15 7.63 -10.41 34.83
N TYR A 16 7.32 -10.61 33.55
CA TYR A 16 6.81 -11.88 33.01
C TYR A 16 7.77 -13.04 33.22
N ASP A 17 9.02 -12.94 32.78
CA ASP A 17 9.97 -14.05 32.82
C ASP A 17 10.22 -14.48 34.27
N SER A 18 10.47 -13.51 35.16
CA SER A 18 10.66 -13.79 36.59
C SER A 18 9.43 -14.39 37.26
N VAL A 19 8.21 -14.01 36.88
CA VAL A 19 6.98 -14.58 37.45
C VAL A 19 6.71 -15.98 36.91
N ILE A 20 7.00 -16.25 35.64
CA ILE A 20 6.86 -17.59 35.04
C ILE A 20 7.84 -18.57 35.67
N ASP A 21 9.12 -18.18 35.83
CA ASP A 21 10.13 -19.01 36.49
C ASP A 21 9.70 -19.38 37.92
N ASN A 22 9.16 -18.42 38.68
CA ASN A 22 8.66 -18.66 40.02
C ASN A 22 7.43 -19.58 40.04
N ILE A 23 6.52 -19.45 39.07
CA ILE A 23 5.35 -20.32 38.96
C ILE A 23 5.77 -21.75 38.62
N GLU A 24 6.73 -21.92 37.72
CA GLU A 24 7.26 -23.25 37.34
C GLU A 24 7.95 -23.94 38.52
N LEU A 25 8.68 -23.19 39.34
CA LEU A 25 9.25 -23.68 40.61
C LEU A 25 8.17 -24.08 41.63
N ILE A 26 7.09 -23.32 41.74
CA ILE A 26 5.97 -23.65 42.65
C ILE A 26 5.23 -24.91 42.20
N ILE A 27 5.04 -25.08 40.89
CA ILE A 27 4.36 -26.24 40.30
C ILE A 27 5.20 -27.51 40.51
N SER A 28 6.47 -27.47 40.15
CA SER A 28 7.39 -28.62 40.31
C SER A 28 7.62 -28.98 41.78
N GLY A 29 7.66 -27.99 42.68
CA GLY A 29 7.88 -28.21 44.11
C GLY A 29 6.69 -28.73 44.90
N ASN A 30 5.46 -28.31 44.56
CA ASN A 30 4.27 -28.58 45.41
C ASN A 30 3.14 -29.36 44.72
N LEU A 31 3.00 -29.27 43.40
CA LEU A 31 1.83 -29.75 42.67
C LEU A 31 2.12 -31.03 41.85
N GLY A 32 3.39 -31.27 41.51
CA GLY A 32 3.86 -32.45 40.78
C GLY A 32 3.55 -32.42 39.27
N ASP A 33 3.92 -33.49 38.55
CA ASP A 33 3.92 -33.56 37.06
C ASP A 33 2.53 -33.49 36.40
N ASN A 34 1.45 -33.52 37.19
CA ASN A 34 0.08 -33.45 36.69
C ASN A 34 -0.34 -32.02 36.29
N PHE A 35 0.45 -31.01 36.63
CA PHE A 35 0.17 -29.61 36.36
C PHE A 35 1.23 -29.03 35.41
N THR A 36 0.77 -28.33 34.36
CA THR A 36 1.63 -27.72 33.35
C THR A 36 1.38 -26.23 33.26
N CYS A 37 2.46 -25.46 33.08
CA CYS A 37 2.39 -24.04 32.77
C CYS A 37 2.53 -23.87 31.25
N ILE A 38 1.62 -23.10 30.62
CA ILE A 38 1.71 -22.76 29.20
C ILE A 38 1.82 -21.25 29.08
N ASN A 39 2.92 -20.77 28.51
CA ASN A 39 3.11 -19.37 28.22
C ASN A 39 2.33 -18.97 26.95
N LEU A 40 1.16 -18.38 27.16
CA LEU A 40 0.31 -17.90 26.07
C LEU A 40 0.91 -16.69 25.36
N ASN A 41 1.71 -15.85 26.04
CA ASN A 41 2.25 -14.63 25.43
C ASN A 41 3.23 -14.96 24.30
N GLN A 42 4.15 -15.91 24.53
CA GLN A 42 5.06 -16.36 23.49
C GLN A 42 4.29 -16.91 22.28
N THR A 43 3.24 -17.70 22.54
CA THR A 43 2.36 -18.21 21.47
C THR A 43 1.67 -17.06 20.74
N PHE A 44 1.18 -16.03 21.44
CA PHE A 44 0.58 -14.85 20.81
C PHE A 44 1.61 -14.07 19.97
N ASP A 45 2.83 -13.87 20.46
CA ASP A 45 3.90 -13.16 19.77
C ASP A 45 4.31 -13.90 18.48
N ASP A 46 4.46 -15.24 18.54
CA ASP A 46 4.74 -16.07 17.37
C ASP A 46 3.61 -15.98 16.32
N ASN A 47 2.35 -15.98 16.77
CA ASN A 47 1.21 -15.81 15.88
C ASN A 47 1.15 -14.41 15.26
N LEU A 48 1.43 -13.35 16.03
CA LEU A 48 1.49 -11.98 15.52
C LEU A 48 2.62 -11.83 14.50
N GLN A 49 3.77 -12.45 14.75
CA GLN A 49 4.89 -12.48 13.80
C GLN A 49 4.50 -13.21 12.51
N TYR A 50 3.81 -14.35 12.62
CA TYR A 50 3.31 -15.08 11.46
C TYR A 50 2.32 -14.25 10.63
N LEU A 51 1.35 -13.58 11.28
CA LEU A 51 0.40 -12.69 10.61
C LEU A 51 1.10 -11.49 9.94
N ASN A 52 2.12 -10.92 10.58
CA ASN A 52 2.92 -9.86 9.99
C ASN A 52 3.68 -10.34 8.74
N ASN A 53 4.27 -11.54 8.80
CA ASN A 53 4.94 -12.14 7.65
C ASN A 53 3.97 -12.44 6.50
N LEU A 54 2.73 -12.87 6.79
CA LEU A 54 1.70 -13.04 5.77
C LEU A 54 1.33 -11.74 5.06
N THR A 55 1.47 -10.60 5.73
CA THR A 55 1.20 -9.27 5.16
C THR A 55 2.26 -8.85 4.13
N LEU A 56 3.46 -9.44 4.16
CA LEU A 56 4.53 -9.14 3.21
C LEU A 56 4.20 -9.59 1.78
N TYR A 57 3.50 -10.71 1.59
CA TYR A 57 3.14 -11.22 0.27
C TYR A 57 2.26 -10.25 -0.54
N PRO A 58 1.10 -9.77 -0.04
CA PRO A 58 0.31 -8.79 -0.78
C PRO A 58 1.04 -7.45 -0.94
N ALA A 59 1.84 -7.02 0.04
CA ALA A 59 2.64 -5.79 -0.07
C ALA A 59 3.64 -5.88 -1.24
N PHE A 60 4.32 -7.02 -1.39
CA PHE A 60 5.22 -7.26 -2.51
C PHE A 60 4.48 -7.24 -3.86
N LEU A 61 3.30 -7.88 -3.94
CA LEU A 61 2.49 -7.85 -5.17
C LEU A 61 2.07 -6.43 -5.56
N ILE A 62 1.68 -5.61 -4.58
CA ILE A 62 1.32 -4.19 -4.83
C ILE A 62 2.51 -3.43 -5.42
N ILE A 63 3.72 -3.63 -4.89
CA ILE A 63 4.94 -2.98 -5.39
C ILE A 63 5.21 -3.40 -6.84
N VAL A 64 5.13 -4.70 -7.14
CA VAL A 64 5.34 -5.21 -8.52
C VAL A 64 4.29 -4.64 -9.48
N MET A 65 3.01 -4.63 -9.08
CA MET A 65 1.95 -4.04 -9.89
C MET A 65 2.14 -2.54 -10.11
N ALA A 66 2.62 -1.80 -9.10
CA ALA A 66 2.93 -0.38 -9.23
C ALA A 66 4.03 -0.14 -10.28
N ILE A 67 5.10 -0.94 -10.27
CA ILE A 67 6.18 -0.86 -11.28
C ILE A 67 5.63 -1.14 -12.68
N ILE A 68 4.85 -2.21 -12.85
CA ILE A 68 4.24 -2.56 -14.14
C ILE A 68 3.34 -1.43 -14.65
N SER A 69 2.55 -0.82 -13.75
CA SER A 69 1.67 0.30 -14.07
C SER A 69 2.45 1.51 -14.59
N ILE A 70 3.57 1.86 -13.93
CA ILE A 70 4.45 2.95 -14.35
C ILE A 70 5.01 2.70 -15.77
N PHE A 71 5.47 1.48 -16.06
CA PHE A 71 5.96 1.13 -17.40
C PHE A 71 4.85 1.16 -18.46
N SER A 72 3.66 0.65 -18.14
CA SER A 72 2.51 0.68 -19.03
C SER A 72 2.12 2.12 -19.38
N LEU A 73 2.05 2.99 -18.37
CA LEU A 73 1.74 4.40 -18.53
C LEU A 73 2.79 5.12 -19.39
N TYR A 74 4.07 4.82 -19.21
CA TYR A 74 5.15 5.38 -20.03
C TYR A 74 4.99 5.01 -21.51
N ASN A 75 4.69 3.74 -21.80
CA ASN A 75 4.49 3.26 -23.16
C ASN A 75 3.24 3.87 -23.81
N TYR A 76 2.15 4.01 -23.04
CA TYR A 76 0.93 4.69 -23.50
C TYR A 76 1.20 6.17 -23.85
N GLN A 77 1.87 6.92 -22.96
CA GLN A 77 2.17 8.33 -23.21
C GLN A 77 3.06 8.52 -24.45
N LYS A 78 4.04 7.64 -24.65
CA LYS A 78 4.85 7.63 -25.87
C LYS A 78 4.02 7.43 -27.13
N GLY A 79 3.12 6.45 -27.13
CA GLY A 79 2.23 6.17 -28.25
C GLY A 79 1.37 7.38 -28.59
N SER A 80 0.69 7.96 -27.58
CA SER A 80 -0.15 9.14 -27.74
C SER A 80 0.63 10.35 -28.29
N ILE A 81 1.86 10.57 -27.83
CA ILE A 81 2.71 11.64 -28.37
C ILE A 81 3.11 11.37 -29.82
N MET A 82 3.40 10.12 -30.16
CA MET A 82 3.76 9.74 -31.53
C MET A 82 2.61 9.97 -32.51
N GLU A 83 1.38 9.64 -32.11
CA GLU A 83 0.18 9.87 -32.92
C GLU A 83 -0.03 11.37 -33.18
N LYS A 84 0.17 12.22 -32.17
CA LYS A 84 0.01 13.68 -32.24
C LYS A 84 1.25 14.43 -32.74
N ALA A 85 2.33 13.72 -33.06
CA ALA A 85 3.60 14.33 -33.43
C ALA A 85 3.45 15.22 -34.68
N LYS A 86 2.66 14.79 -35.66
CA LYS A 86 2.40 15.56 -36.90
C LYS A 86 1.72 16.90 -36.60
N ASP A 87 0.72 16.89 -35.73
CA ASP A 87 0.00 18.10 -35.35
C ASP A 87 0.92 19.09 -34.62
N PHE A 88 1.80 18.59 -33.74
CA PHE A 88 2.80 19.43 -33.08
C PHE A 88 3.83 20.01 -34.04
N LEU A 89 4.22 19.28 -35.09
CA LEU A 89 5.10 19.80 -36.14
C LEU A 89 4.43 20.93 -36.92
N ILE A 90 3.15 20.79 -37.28
CA ILE A 90 2.37 21.85 -37.95
C ILE A 90 2.27 23.08 -37.04
N MET A 91 1.94 22.88 -35.77
CA MET A 91 1.82 23.98 -34.79
C MET A 91 3.16 24.71 -34.62
N LYS A 92 4.29 24.00 -34.68
CA LYS A 92 5.64 24.57 -34.67
C LYS A 92 5.95 25.34 -35.95
N ALA A 93 5.49 24.88 -37.11
CA ALA A 93 5.65 25.58 -38.39
C ALA A 93 4.90 26.93 -38.43
N ILE A 94 3.77 27.04 -37.72
CA ILE A 94 3.01 28.30 -37.56
C ILE A 94 3.64 29.21 -36.47
N GLY A 95 4.75 28.80 -35.85
CA GLY A 95 5.49 29.62 -34.88
C GLY A 95 5.17 29.34 -33.42
N SER A 96 4.48 28.25 -33.10
CA SER A 96 4.21 27.89 -31.70
C SER A 96 5.47 27.51 -30.95
N LYS A 97 5.63 28.05 -29.73
CA LYS A 97 6.78 27.77 -28.87
C LYS A 97 6.66 26.37 -28.28
N ASN A 98 7.79 25.68 -28.12
CA ASN A 98 7.85 24.37 -27.44
C ASN A 98 7.23 24.38 -26.03
N LYS A 99 7.23 25.53 -25.34
CA LYS A 99 6.59 25.71 -24.03
C LYS A 99 5.06 25.52 -24.10
N ASN A 100 4.44 25.91 -25.21
CA ASN A 100 2.99 25.79 -25.40
C ASN A 100 2.60 24.32 -25.64
N ILE A 101 3.39 23.60 -26.45
CA ILE A 101 3.21 22.15 -26.67
C ILE A 101 3.31 21.39 -25.34
N LYS A 102 4.32 21.70 -24.51
CA LYS A 102 4.47 21.12 -23.17
C LYS A 102 3.25 21.37 -22.28
N LYS A 103 2.70 22.59 -22.32
CA LYS A 103 1.53 22.96 -21.53
C LYS A 103 0.29 22.20 -21.97
N ILE A 104 0.07 22.03 -23.27
CA ILE A 104 -1.04 21.25 -23.81
C ILE A 104 -0.96 19.80 -23.34
N LEU A 105 0.20 19.17 -23.47
CA LEU A 105 0.43 17.80 -23.01
C LEU A 105 0.20 17.60 -21.51
N PHE A 106 0.62 18.57 -20.69
CA PHE A 106 0.39 18.53 -19.25
C PHE A 106 -1.10 18.67 -18.90
N LEU A 107 -1.82 19.54 -19.61
CA LEU A 107 -3.27 19.71 -19.42
C LEU A 107 -4.06 18.48 -19.84
N GLU A 108 -3.66 17.83 -20.94
CA GLU A 108 -4.28 16.58 -21.38
C GLU A 108 -4.11 15.48 -20.32
N ALA A 109 -2.90 15.33 -19.78
CA ALA A 109 -2.65 14.38 -18.70
C ALA A 109 -3.49 14.70 -17.46
N LEU A 110 -3.55 15.97 -17.02
CA LEU A 110 -4.42 16.40 -15.92
C LEU A 110 -5.89 16.07 -16.14
N TYR A 111 -6.38 16.28 -17.35
CA TYR A 111 -7.77 16.00 -17.70
C TYR A 111 -8.13 14.51 -17.54
N VAL A 112 -7.18 13.61 -17.77
CA VAL A 112 -7.36 12.16 -17.56
C VAL A 112 -7.23 11.79 -16.08
N ILE A 113 -6.24 12.31 -15.37
CA ILE A 113 -5.93 11.93 -13.97
C ILE A 113 -7.06 12.26 -13.00
N ILE A 114 -7.61 13.47 -13.11
CA ILE A 114 -8.60 13.97 -12.15
C ILE A 114 -9.79 12.99 -12.06
N PRO A 115 -10.50 12.66 -13.16
CA PRO A 115 -11.61 11.69 -13.08
C PRO A 115 -11.13 10.28 -12.70
N SER A 116 -9.94 9.85 -13.13
CA SER A 116 -9.40 8.54 -12.74
C SER A 116 -9.17 8.41 -11.23
N LEU A 117 -8.71 9.46 -10.56
CA LEU A 117 -8.54 9.47 -9.10
C LEU A 117 -9.88 9.32 -8.38
N PHE A 118 -10.89 10.10 -8.77
CA PHE A 118 -12.23 9.99 -8.18
C PHE A 118 -12.84 8.61 -8.40
N LEU A 119 -12.70 8.07 -9.61
CA LEU A 119 -13.25 6.76 -9.95
C LEU A 119 -12.54 5.62 -9.20
N SER A 120 -11.21 5.67 -9.12
CA SER A 120 -10.42 4.67 -8.40
C SER A 120 -10.79 4.63 -6.92
N LEU A 121 -11.08 5.77 -6.31
CA LEU A 121 -11.53 5.85 -4.93
C LEU A 121 -12.93 5.32 -4.72
N GLY A 122 -13.88 5.71 -5.56
CA GLY A 122 -15.25 5.21 -5.49
C GLY A 122 -15.27 3.69 -5.59
N ILE A 123 -14.58 3.14 -6.59
CA ILE A 123 -14.47 1.69 -6.79
C ILE A 123 -13.72 1.03 -5.63
N GLY A 124 -12.61 1.60 -5.18
CA GLY A 124 -11.82 1.06 -4.06
C GLY A 124 -12.62 0.98 -2.76
N MET A 125 -13.41 2.01 -2.45
CA MET A 125 -14.30 2.02 -1.28
C MET A 125 -15.42 0.98 -1.41
N ILE A 126 -16.05 0.86 -2.59
CA ILE A 126 -17.12 -0.13 -2.81
C ILE A 126 -16.56 -1.55 -2.71
N LEU A 127 -15.42 -1.85 -3.34
CA LEU A 127 -14.80 -3.16 -3.28
C LEU A 127 -14.33 -3.50 -1.86
N ASN A 128 -13.74 -2.55 -1.15
CA ASN A 128 -13.34 -2.74 0.24
C ASN A 128 -14.55 -3.08 1.11
N SER A 129 -15.64 -2.33 0.95
CA SER A 129 -16.90 -2.59 1.64
C SER A 129 -17.41 -4.00 1.34
N LEU A 130 -17.61 -4.35 0.06
CA LEU A 130 -18.15 -5.64 -0.38
C LEU A 130 -17.33 -6.84 0.10
N VAL A 131 -16.00 -6.76 0.05
CA VAL A 131 -15.11 -7.89 0.35
C VAL A 131 -14.84 -8.02 1.87
N LEU A 132 -14.82 -6.91 2.62
CA LEU A 132 -14.40 -6.91 4.03
C LEU A 132 -15.55 -6.73 5.05
N PHE A 133 -16.82 -6.78 4.62
CA PHE A 133 -18.03 -6.62 5.47
C PHE A 133 -18.06 -7.45 6.76
N GLN A 134 -17.28 -8.53 6.90
CA GLN A 134 -17.24 -9.33 8.13
C GLN A 134 -16.26 -8.84 9.20
N ARG A 135 -15.22 -8.03 8.90
CA ARG A 135 -14.14 -7.77 9.87
C ARG A 135 -13.39 -6.43 9.72
N VAL A 136 -14.04 -5.31 9.43
CA VAL A 136 -13.31 -4.03 9.35
C VAL A 136 -13.98 -2.90 10.12
N SER A 137 -13.27 -2.46 11.16
CA SER A 137 -13.34 -1.10 11.67
C SER A 137 -12.93 -0.16 10.53
N LEU A 138 -13.86 0.70 10.07
CA LEU A 138 -13.57 1.64 8.98
C LEU A 138 -12.28 2.41 9.30
N PRO A 139 -11.27 2.40 8.41
CA PRO A 139 -10.07 3.19 8.62
C PRO A 139 -10.46 4.66 8.75
N HIS A 140 -9.71 5.39 9.59
CA HIS A 140 -9.96 6.79 9.84
C HIS A 140 -10.01 7.56 8.51
N ILE A 141 -11.06 8.36 8.28
CA ILE A 141 -11.39 8.98 6.98
C ILE A 141 -10.18 9.71 6.37
N ILE A 142 -9.27 10.21 7.20
CA ILE A 142 -8.04 10.92 6.81
C ILE A 142 -7.06 10.05 6.00
N THR A 143 -6.96 8.74 6.26
CA THR A 143 -5.95 7.88 5.64
C THR A 143 -6.09 7.75 4.12
N PRO A 144 -7.29 7.52 3.52
CA PRO A 144 -7.42 7.53 2.07
C PRO A 144 -7.10 8.90 1.46
N PHE A 145 -7.48 10.02 2.09
CA PHE A 145 -7.18 11.37 1.59
C PHE A 145 -5.67 11.63 1.46
N ILE A 146 -4.87 11.17 2.43
CA ILE A 146 -3.41 11.30 2.36
C ILE A 146 -2.85 10.47 1.19
N ILE A 147 -3.32 9.24 1.01
CA ILE A 147 -2.84 8.35 -0.07
C ILE A 147 -3.15 8.94 -1.44
N ILE A 148 -4.35 9.51 -1.63
CA ILE A 148 -4.74 10.20 -2.85
C ILE A 148 -3.82 11.37 -3.14
N GLY A 149 -3.57 12.22 -2.12
CA GLY A 149 -2.69 13.37 -2.26
C GLY A 149 -1.28 12.94 -2.68
N LEU A 150 -0.75 11.88 -2.06
CA LEU A 150 0.54 11.30 -2.40
C LEU A 150 0.56 10.77 -3.85
N LEU A 151 -0.46 10.02 -4.26
CA LEU A 151 -0.58 9.48 -5.62
C LEU A 151 -0.70 10.59 -6.67
N PHE A 152 -1.44 11.65 -6.36
CA PHE A 152 -1.55 12.82 -7.24
C PHE A 152 -0.19 13.49 -7.44
N ILE A 153 0.57 13.71 -6.37
CA ILE A 153 1.92 14.28 -6.44
C ILE A 153 2.86 13.35 -7.22
N ALA A 154 2.83 12.04 -6.95
CA ALA A 154 3.64 11.04 -7.65
C ALA A 154 3.32 10.99 -9.16
N PHE A 155 2.05 11.15 -9.53
CA PHE A 155 1.68 11.22 -10.94
C PHE A 155 2.20 12.51 -11.58
N LEU A 156 2.04 13.66 -10.93
CA LEU A 156 2.53 14.94 -11.46
C LEU A 156 4.04 14.91 -11.71
N THR A 157 4.82 14.35 -10.77
CA THR A 157 6.26 14.18 -10.95
C THR A 157 6.57 13.23 -12.09
N PHE A 158 5.88 12.08 -12.16
CA PHE A 158 6.04 11.14 -13.26
C PHE A 158 5.72 11.76 -14.63
N ASN A 159 4.62 12.50 -14.75
CA ASN A 159 4.22 13.16 -15.98
C ASN A 159 5.28 14.19 -16.42
N TYR A 160 5.79 14.98 -15.48
CA TYR A 160 6.87 15.93 -15.75
C TYR A 160 8.14 15.22 -16.26
N PHE A 161 8.56 14.14 -15.57
CA PHE A 161 9.73 13.35 -15.95
C PHE A 161 9.57 12.64 -17.28
N SER A 162 8.40 12.07 -17.57
CA SER A 162 8.11 11.34 -18.81
C SER A 162 8.11 12.26 -20.03
N LEU A 163 7.59 13.49 -19.89
CA LEU A 163 7.55 14.46 -20.97
C LEU A 163 8.93 15.04 -21.32
N TYR A 164 9.84 15.18 -20.34
CA TYR A 164 11.19 15.73 -20.54
C TYR A 164 12.00 15.04 -21.66
N PRO A 165 12.20 13.71 -21.67
CA PRO A 165 12.97 13.01 -22.70
C PRO A 165 12.27 13.00 -24.06
N ILE A 166 10.93 12.95 -24.08
CA ILE A 166 10.17 12.81 -25.32
C ILE A 166 10.20 14.12 -26.13
N LEU A 167 10.05 15.28 -25.47
CA LEU A 167 10.16 16.58 -26.14
C LEU A 167 11.57 16.93 -26.61
N ASN A 168 12.62 16.39 -25.96
CA ASN A 168 13.99 16.55 -26.44
C ASN A 168 14.22 15.78 -27.76
N LYS A 169 13.50 14.68 -28.02
CA LYS A 169 13.56 13.98 -29.31
C LYS A 169 12.89 14.75 -30.45
N ILE A 170 11.83 15.53 -30.18
CA ILE A 170 11.14 16.38 -31.17
C ILE A 170 11.94 17.66 -31.52
N LYS A 171 13.02 17.92 -30.76
CA LYS A 171 13.92 19.05 -30.99
C LYS A 171 14.99 18.76 -32.06
N LYS A 172 15.27 17.49 -32.32
CA LYS A 172 16.12 17.01 -33.42
C LYS A 172 15.26 16.78 -34.66
#